data_AF-A0A3D3KXS2-F1
#
_entry.id   AF-A0A3D3KXS2-F1
#
_cell.length_a   1.000
_cell.length_b   1.000
_cell.length_c   1.000
_cell.angle_alpha   90.00
_cell.angle_beta   90.00
_cell.angle_gamma   90.00
#
_symmetry.space_group_name_H-M   'P 1'
#
loop_
_entity.id
_entity.type
_entity.pdbx_description
1 polymer ?
#
loop_
_entity_poly.entity_id
_entity_poly.type
_entity_poly.pdbx_seq_one_letter_code
_entity_poly.pdbx_strand_id
1 'polypeptide(L)' 'EVAAGITAGGGTANAVTLGGVAHLAPFEAPAHVAELLRSLISWTESRGEAA' A
#
# COMPACT_ATOMS: atom_id res chain seq x y z
N GLU A 1 -7.90 1.33 7.80
CA GLU A 1 -7.81 2.80 7.97
C GLU A 1 -6.51 3.26 7.31
N VAL A 2 -6.56 4.30 6.48
CA VAL A 2 -5.36 4.87 5.84
C VAL A 2 -4.95 6.08 6.66
N ALA A 3 -3.79 6.03 7.31
CA ALA A 3 -3.30 7.18 8.08
C ALA A 3 -2.94 8.31 7.10
N ALA A 4 -3.32 9.54 7.44
CA ALA A 4 -3.00 10.73 6.65
C ALA A 4 -1.49 10.79 6.39
N GLY A 5 -1.12 10.96 5.12
CA GLY A 5 0.17 10.54 4.58
C GLY A 5 1.41 10.97 5.37
N ILE A 6 2.35 10.04 5.51
CA ILE A 6 3.70 10.31 6.01
C ILE A 6 4.38 11.22 4.99
N THR A 7 4.61 12.48 5.37
CA THR A 7 5.33 13.44 4.53
C THR A 7 6.81 13.40 4.93
N ALA A 8 7.68 12.88 4.06
CA ALA A 8 9.12 12.84 4.27
C ALA A 8 9.87 13.03 2.94
N GLY A 9 10.94 13.85 2.96
CA GLY A 9 11.92 13.90 1.87
C GLY A 9 11.40 14.35 0.49
N GLY A 10 10.33 15.14 0.42
CA GLY A 10 9.78 15.66 -0.85
C GLY A 10 8.64 14.83 -1.46
N GLY A 11 8.14 13.80 -0.77
CA GLY A 11 6.99 13.01 -1.20
C GLY A 11 5.95 12.77 -0.10
N THR A 12 4.74 12.39 -0.52
CA THR A 12 3.66 11.92 0.36
C THR A 12 3.58 10.40 0.27
N ALA A 13 3.76 9.70 1.40
CA ALA A 13 3.58 8.25 1.49
C ALA A 13 2.26 7.92 2.21
N ASN A 14 1.47 7.00 1.68
CA ASN A 14 0.25 6.52 2.33
C ASN A 14 0.56 5.28 3.17
N ALA A 15 0.15 5.27 4.44
CA ALA A 15 0.26 4.11 5.31
C ALA A 15 -1.10 3.41 5.41
N VAL A 16 -1.15 2.13 5.04
CA VAL A 16 -2.35 1.30 5.10
C VAL A 16 -2.20 0.28 6.21
N THR A 17 -3.09 0.31 7.20
CA THR A 17 -3.15 -0.73 8.23
C THR A 17 -4.05 -1.88 7.76
N LEU A 18 -3.52 -3.11 7.75
CA LEU A 18 -4.26 -4.33 7.49
C LEU A 18 -4.70 -4.96 8.83
N GLY A 19 -5.97 -4.77 9.19
CA GLY A 19 -6.53 -5.38 10.40
C GLY A 19 -6.60 -6.90 10.30
N GLY A 20 -6.22 -7.61 11.36
CA GLY A 20 -6.29 -9.07 11.43
C GLY A 20 -5.17 -9.82 10.69
N VAL A 21 -4.14 -9.12 10.23
CA VAL A 21 -2.96 -9.69 9.56
C VAL A 21 -1.75 -9.46 10.46
N ALA A 22 -1.09 -10.52 10.92
CA ALA A 22 0.14 -10.47 11.71
C ALA A 22 1.40 -10.27 10.83
N HIS A 23 2.58 -10.54 11.41
CA HIS A 23 3.88 -10.36 10.78
C HIS A 23 4.18 -11.29 9.58
N LEU A 24 3.38 -12.33 9.36
CA LEU A 24 3.56 -13.29 8.25
C LEU A 24 2.49 -13.06 7.18
N ALA A 25 2.17 -11.79 6.94
CA ALA A 25 1.06 -11.32 6.12
C ALA A 25 0.85 -12.06 4.78
N PRO A 26 1.89 -12.47 4.01
CA PRO A 26 1.66 -13.21 2.78
C PRO A 26 1.08 -14.61 3.01
N PHE A 27 1.45 -15.26 4.11
CA PHE A 27 1.05 -16.63 4.44
C PHE A 27 -0.31 -16.68 5.12
N GLU A 28 -0.59 -15.75 6.03
CA GLU A 28 -1.81 -15.78 6.84
C GLU A 28 -3.03 -15.13 6.18
N ALA A 29 -2.81 -14.19 5.24
CA ALA A 29 -3.90 -13.49 4.57
C ALA A 29 -3.55 -13.19 3.09
N PRO A 30 -3.34 -14.23 2.25
CA PRO A 30 -2.85 -14.07 0.87
C PRO A 30 -3.77 -13.19 0.02
N ALA A 31 -5.09 -13.26 0.22
CA ALA A 31 -6.04 -12.41 -0.49
C ALA A 31 -5.90 -10.92 -0.12
N HIS A 32 -5.72 -10.59 1.16
CA HIS A 32 -5.54 -9.22 1.61
C HIS A 32 -4.22 -8.62 1.12
N VAL A 33 -3.16 -9.43 1.08
CA VAL A 33 -1.87 -9.00 0.52
C VAL A 33 -1.97 -8.80 -0.99
N ALA A 34 -2.68 -9.67 -1.71
CA ALA A 34 -2.88 -9.51 -3.15
C ALA A 34 -3.63 -8.20 -3.49
N GLU A 35 -4.65 -7.84 -2.71
CA GLU A 35 -5.37 -6.57 -2.88
C GLU A 35 -4.47 -5.35 -2.59
N LEU A 36 -3.64 -5.42 -1.53
CA LEU A 36 -2.66 -4.36 -1.24
C LEU A 36 -1.66 -4.16 -2.39
N LEU A 37 -1.12 -5.26 -2.92
CA LEU A 37 -0.17 -5.21 -4.04
C LEU A 37 -0.83 -4.65 -5.31
N ARG A 38 -2.08 -5.03 -5.59
CA ARG A 38 -2.84 -4.51 -6.73
C ARG A 38 -3.07 -2.99 -6.62
N SER A 39 -3.39 -2.51 -5.42
CA SER A 39 -3.51 -1.07 -5.15
C SER A 39 -2.18 -0.33 -5.36
N LEU A 40 -1.05 -0.91 -4.96
CA LEU A 40 0.27 -0.32 -5.14
C LEU A 40 0.67 -0.22 -6.63
N ILE A 41 0.36 -1.27 -7.42
CA ILE A 41 0.60 -1.30 -8.86
C ILE A 41 -0.20 -0.20 -9.55
N SER A 42 -1.51 -0.13 -9.31
CA SER A 42 -2.38 0.90 -9.90
C SER A 42 -1.92 2.32 -9.56
N TRP A 43 -1.49 2.55 -8.31
CA TRP A 43 -0.90 3.82 -7.92
C TRP A 43 0.38 4.13 -8.69
N THR A 44 1.28 3.16 -8.85
CA THR A 44 2.54 3.33 -9.59
C THR A 44 2.28 3.65 -11.06
N GLU A 45 1.36 2.93 -11.69
CA GLU A 45 0.94 3.17 -13.08
C GLU A 45 0.39 4.60 -13.25
N SER A 46 -0.45 5.07 -12.33
CA SER A 46 -0.96 6.45 -12.34
C SER A 46 0.12 7.54 -12.23
N ARG A 47 1.33 7.18 -11.74
CA ARG A 47 2.49 8.08 -11.66
C ARG A 47 3.41 7.96 -12.88
N GLY A 48 3.36 6.84 -13.60
CA GLY A 48 4.16 6.59 -14.81
C GLY A 48 3.63 7.30 -16.07
N GLU A 49 2.35 7.64 -16.11
CA GLU A 49 1.76 8.43 -17.21
C GLU A 49 2.10 9.94 -17.14
N ALA A 50 2.82 10.39 -16.12
CA ALA A 50 3.24 11.78 -15.92
C ALA A 50 4.66 12.08 -16.43
N ALA A 51 5.26 11.22 -17.26
CA ALA A 51 6.61 11.36 -17.80
C ALA A 51 6.61 11.70 -19.31
#